data_AF-A0AAD6D0W8-F1
#
_entry.id   AF-A0AAD6D0W8-F1
#
_cell.length_a   1.000
_cell.length_b   1.000
_cell.length_c   1.000
_cell.angle_alpha   90.00
_cell.angle_beta   90.00
_cell.angle_gamma   90.00
#
_symmetry.space_group_name_H-M   'P 1'
#
loop_
_entity.id
_entity.type
_entity.pdbx_description
1 polymer ?
#
loop_
_entity_poly.entity_id
_entity_poly.type
_entity_poly.pdbx_seq_one_letter_code
_entity_poly.pdbx_strand_id
1 'polypeptide(L)'
;MSVQTQAINPEDFAEAIADLPLSAVYSKVSELRNSIAHLHRSNEELRLFLAESKDSEEEKKEIEGYVLENEGVVTSMNERISLLKVEVERRGADLD
;
A
#
# COMPACT_ATOMS: atom_id res chain seq x y z
N MET A 1 6.39 -9.57 13.24
CA MET A 1 7.52 -9.40 12.30
C MET A 1 7.22 -8.16 11.47
N SER A 2 7.80 -7.00 11.82
CA SER A 2 7.70 -5.81 10.97
C SER A 2 8.72 -5.98 9.84
N VAL A 3 8.24 -6.40 8.67
CA VAL A 3 9.10 -6.42 7.48
C VAL A 3 9.24 -4.96 7.07
N GLN A 4 10.37 -4.35 7.45
CA GLN A 4 10.85 -3.16 6.75
C GLN A 4 11.12 -3.59 5.31
N THR A 5 10.09 -3.52 4.48
CA THR A 5 10.22 -3.65 3.03
C THR A 5 10.93 -2.38 2.61
N GLN A 6 12.24 -2.48 2.42
CA GLN A 6 13.00 -1.40 1.80
C GLN A 6 12.24 -1.00 0.54
N ALA A 7 11.79 0.26 0.49
CA ALA A 7 10.94 0.73 -0.58
C ALA A 7 11.72 0.65 -1.88
N ILE A 8 11.35 -0.30 -2.75
CA ILE A 8 11.81 -0.33 -4.14
C ILE A 8 11.33 0.98 -4.76
N ASN A 9 12.27 1.74 -5.35
CA ASN A 9 11.94 2.97 -6.06
C ASN A 9 11.00 2.62 -7.24
N PRO A 10 9.99 3.45 -7.54
CA PRO A 10 9.16 3.32 -8.74
C PRO A 10 9.86 2.87 -10.03
N GLU A 11 11.06 3.38 -10.32
CA GLU A 11 11.83 3.02 -11.53
C GLU A 11 12.23 1.54 -11.55
N ASP A 12 12.86 1.06 -10.47
CA ASP A 12 13.25 -0.34 -10.31
C ASP A 12 12.03 -1.27 -10.35
N PHE A 13 10.90 -0.82 -9.80
CA PHE A 13 9.65 -1.58 -9.85
C PHE A 13 9.10 -1.70 -11.28
N ALA A 14 9.14 -0.61 -12.06
CA ALA A 14 8.70 -0.60 -13.45
C ALA A 14 9.57 -1.50 -14.34
N GLU A 15 10.88 -1.52 -14.13
CA GLU A 15 11.79 -2.43 -14.82
C GLU A 15 11.47 -3.89 -14.47
N ALA A 16 11.30 -4.20 -13.19
CA ALA A 16 11.03 -5.57 -12.74
C ALA A 16 9.71 -6.14 -13.28
N ILE A 17 8.64 -5.34 -13.38
CA ILE A 17 7.35 -5.83 -13.87
C ILE A 17 7.33 -6.09 -15.38
N ALA A 18 8.22 -5.47 -16.15
CA ALA A 18 8.30 -5.63 -17.60
C ALA A 18 8.64 -7.07 -18.02
N ASP A 19 9.40 -7.80 -17.20
CA ASP A 19 9.84 -9.17 -17.46
C ASP A 19 8.88 -10.25 -16.91
N LEU A 20 7.86 -9.85 -16.16
CA LEU A 20 6.92 -10.80 -15.54
C LEU A 20 5.84 -11.26 -16.52
N PRO A 21 5.33 -12.52 -16.41
CA PRO A 21 4.14 -12.93 -17.14
C PRO A 21 2.91 -12.15 -16.67
N LEU A 22 1.93 -11.95 -17.56
CA LEU A 22 0.73 -11.14 -17.27
C LEU A 22 -0.05 -11.63 -16.04
N SER A 23 -0.10 -12.94 -15.80
CA SER A 23 -0.71 -13.52 -14.59
C SER A 23 -0.03 -13.08 -13.29
N ALA A 24 1.29 -12.92 -13.29
CA ALA A 24 2.03 -12.43 -12.13
C ALA A 24 1.75 -10.93 -11.89
N VAL A 25 1.56 -10.15 -12.95
CA VAL A 25 1.18 -8.72 -12.87
C VAL A 25 -0.20 -8.58 -12.20
N TYR A 26 -1.21 -9.33 -12.65
CA TYR A 26 -2.54 -9.34 -12.00
C TYR A 26 -2.51 -9.86 -10.56
N SER A 27 -1.68 -10.87 -10.29
CA SER A 27 -1.50 -11.39 -8.93
C SER A 27 -0.93 -10.31 -8.01
N LYS A 28 0.06 -9.53 -8.48
CA LYS A 28 0.65 -8.43 -7.71
C LYS A 28 -0.37 -7.30 -7.48
N VAL A 29 -1.22 -6.97 -8.46
CA VAL A 29 -2.31 -6.01 -8.23
C VAL A 29 -3.24 -6.49 -7.11
N SER A 30 -3.64 -7.76 -7.14
CA SER A 30 -4.54 -8.33 -6.12
C SER A 30 -3.90 -8.30 -4.73
N GLU A 31 -2.62 -8.62 -4.63
CA GLU A 31 -1.84 -8.54 -3.39
C GLU A 31 -1.78 -7.10 -2.84
N LEU A 32 -1.52 -6.11 -3.70
CA LEU A 32 -1.49 -4.70 -3.31
C LEU A 32 -2.86 -4.19 -2.89
N ARG A 33 -3.93 -4.49 -3.65
CA ARG A 33 -5.31 -4.13 -3.30
C ARG A 33 -5.72 -4.72 -1.95
N ASN A 34 -5.36 -5.98 -1.67
CA ASN A 34 -5.61 -6.61 -0.37
C ASN A 34 -4.83 -5.93 0.75
N SER A 35 -3.56 -5.61 0.52
CA SER A 35 -2.70 -4.92 1.50
C SER A 35 -3.25 -3.53 1.85
N ILE A 36 -3.68 -2.76 0.85
CA ILE A 36 -4.34 -1.46 1.02
C ILE A 36 -5.63 -1.61 1.84
N ALA A 37 -6.47 -2.60 1.51
CA ALA A 37 -7.71 -2.84 2.26
C ALA A 37 -7.45 -3.18 3.74
N HIS A 38 -6.40 -3.96 4.02
CA HIS A 38 -5.96 -4.25 5.38
C HIS A 38 -5.46 -3.00 6.11
N LEU A 39 -4.66 -2.16 5.46
CA LEU A 39 -4.18 -0.90 6.05
C LEU A 39 -5.31 0.08 6.33
N HIS A 40 -6.29 0.22 5.43
CA HIS A 40 -7.46 1.05 5.68
C HIS A 40 -8.26 0.58 6.89
N ARG A 41 -8.51 -0.72 7.01
CA ARG A 41 -9.19 -1.29 8.19
C ARG A 41 -8.39 -1.03 9.47
N SER A 42 -7.08 -1.27 9.44
CA SER A 42 -6.22 -1.02 10.60
C SER A 42 -6.24 0.47 10.99
N ASN A 43 -6.19 1.39 10.03
CA ASN A 43 -6.27 2.82 10.30
C ASN A 43 -7.63 3.23 10.86
N GLU A 44 -8.73 2.65 10.37
CA GLU A 44 -10.06 2.87 10.93
C GLU A 44 -10.12 2.41 12.41
N GLU A 45 -9.62 1.22 12.72
CA GLU A 45 -9.53 0.70 14.08
C GLU A 45 -8.68 1.61 15.00
N LEU A 46 -7.52 2.08 14.53
CA LEU A 46 -6.66 3.00 15.29
C LEU A 46 -7.36 4.36 15.53
N ARG A 47 -8.07 4.89 14.53
CA ARG A 47 -8.82 6.14 14.66
C ARG A 47 -9.99 6.00 15.65
N LEU A 48 -10.68 4.85 15.65
CA LEU A 48 -11.72 4.54 16.63
C LEU A 48 -11.13 4.44 18.04
N PHE A 49 -10.01 3.75 18.21
CA PHE A 49 -9.30 3.68 19.49
C PHE A 49 -8.94 5.08 20.01
N LEU A 50 -8.38 5.94 19.16
CA LEU A 50 -8.03 7.32 19.52
C LEU A 50 -9.25 8.15 19.95
N ALA A 51 -10.39 7.97 19.28
CA ALA A 51 -11.62 8.71 19.59
C ALA A 51 -12.21 8.32 20.96
N GLU A 52 -12.06 7.06 21.36
CA GLU A 52 -12.57 6.55 22.65
C GLU A 52 -11.54 6.62 23.78
N SER A 53 -10.27 6.85 23.44
CA SER A 53 -9.14 6.83 24.38
C SER A 53 -9.12 8.05 25.32
N LYS A 54 -8.83 7.77 26.59
CA LYS A 54 -8.56 8.78 27.65
C LYS A 54 -7.06 8.98 27.89
N ASP A 55 -6.23 8.41 27.01
CA ASP A 55 -4.78 8.54 27.09
C ASP A 55 -4.36 9.99 26.92
N SER A 56 -3.13 10.28 27.35
CA SER A 56 -2.53 11.60 27.18
C SER A 56 -2.37 11.95 25.69
N GLU A 57 -2.28 13.25 25.40
CA GLU A 57 -2.07 13.72 24.02
C GLU A 57 -0.73 13.22 23.45
N GLU A 58 0.28 13.03 24.30
CA GLU A 58 1.56 12.43 23.92
C GLU A 58 1.42 10.98 23.45
N GLU A 59 0.63 10.16 24.16
CA GLU A 59 0.35 8.76 23.80
C GLU A 59 -0.49 8.69 22.51
N LYS A 60 -1.49 9.56 22.36
CA LYS A 60 -2.32 9.65 21.15
C LYS A 60 -1.48 10.01 19.92
N LYS A 61 -0.53 10.93 20.07
CA LYS A 61 0.35 11.38 18.99
C LYS A 61 1.20 10.25 18.41
N GLU A 62 1.63 9.28 19.23
CA GLU A 62 2.36 8.11 18.73
C GLU A 62 1.46 7.27 17.80
N ILE A 63 0.23 7.01 18.21
CA ILE A 63 -0.73 6.22 17.43
C ILE A 63 -1.12 6.95 16.14
N GLU A 64 -1.31 8.26 16.19
CA GLU A 64 -1.49 9.10 15.00
C GLU A 64 -0.29 8.99 14.04
N GLY A 65 0.93 8.89 14.58
CA GLY A 65 2.14 8.63 13.81
C GLY A 65 2.06 7.33 13.01
N TYR A 66 1.59 6.23 13.63
CA TYR A 66 1.40 4.95 12.90
C TYR A 66 0.33 5.06 11.80
N VAL A 67 -0.75 5.80 12.04
CA VAL A 67 -1.78 6.04 11.02
C VAL A 67 -1.20 6.78 9.81
N LEU A 68 -0.41 7.84 10.07
CA LEU A 68 0.26 8.61 9.01
C LEU A 68 1.28 7.77 8.23
N GLU A 69 2.06 6.94 8.92
CA GLU A 69 3.00 6.02 8.26
C GLU A 69 2.27 5.04 7.34
N ASN A 70 1.18 4.43 7.82
CA ASN A 70 0.34 3.54 7.03
C ASN A 70 -0.26 4.24 5.80
N GLU A 71 -0.67 5.50 5.91
CA GLU A 71 -1.16 6.30 4.77
C GLU A 71 -0.07 6.56 3.72
N GLY A 72 1.17 6.77 4.17
CA GLY A 72 2.34 6.82 3.28
C GLY A 72 2.56 5.51 2.53
N VAL A 73 2.42 4.37 3.22
CA VAL A 73 2.49 3.03 2.59
C VAL A 73 1.38 2.84 1.55
N VAL A 74 0.13 3.21 1.88
CA VAL A 74 -1.00 3.16 0.95
C VAL A 74 -0.72 4.00 -0.30
N THR A 75 -0.15 5.20 -0.14
CA THR A 75 0.23 6.07 -1.26
C THR A 75 1.23 5.37 -2.18
N SER A 76 2.31 4.83 -1.64
CA SER A 76 3.32 4.10 -2.42
C SER A 76 2.74 2.85 -3.11
N MET A 77 1.82 2.13 -2.46
CA MET A 77 1.15 0.98 -3.08
C MET A 77 0.25 1.39 -4.25
N ASN A 78 -0.45 2.53 -4.16
CA ASN A 78 -1.26 3.07 -5.26
C ASN A 78 -0.40 3.52 -6.44
N GLU A 79 0.78 4.10 -6.20
CA GLU A 79 1.75 4.41 -7.26
C GLU A 79 2.19 3.13 -8.00
N ARG A 80 2.47 2.05 -7.26
CA ARG A 80 2.81 0.75 -7.85
C ARG A 80 1.65 0.15 -8.65
N ILE A 81 0.41 0.27 -8.17
CA ILE A 81 -0.78 -0.13 -8.95
C ILE A 81 -0.88 0.67 -10.25
N SER A 82 -0.56 1.97 -10.22
CA SER A 82 -0.57 2.81 -11.42
C SER A 82 0.48 2.34 -12.44
N LEU A 83 1.68 1.95 -11.99
CA LEU A 83 2.70 1.36 -12.86
C LEU A 83 2.27 0.00 -13.44
N LEU A 84 1.63 -0.85 -12.64
CA LEU A 84 1.08 -2.13 -13.11
C LEU A 84 -0.02 -1.90 -14.16
N LYS A 85 -0.86 -0.88 -13.99
CA LYS A 85 -1.89 -0.50 -14.97
C LYS A 85 -1.28 -0.11 -16.31
N VAL A 86 -0.29 0.78 -16.30
CA VAL A 86 0.46 1.17 -17.51
C VAL A 86 1.07 -0.05 -18.20
N GLU A 87 1.62 -1.00 -17.43
CA GLU A 87 2.23 -2.20 -17.99
C GLU A 87 1.22 -3.16 -18.64
N VAL A 88 0.03 -3.32 -18.04
CA VAL A 88 -1.05 -4.14 -18.61
C VAL A 88 -1.60 -3.52 -19.90
N GLU A 89 -1.81 -2.20 -19.90
CA GLU A 89 -2.24 -1.44 -21.09
C GLU A 89 -1.19 -1.55 -22.21
N ARG A 90 0.10 -1.45 -21.89
CA ARG A 90 1.21 -1.64 -22.86
C ARG A 90 1.17 -3.01 -23.54
N ARG A 91 0.66 -4.03 -22.85
CA ARG A 91 0.50 -5.40 -23.37
C ARG A 91 -0.82 -5.64 -24.09
N GLY A 92 -1.67 -4.62 -24.24
CA GLY A 92 -2.97 -4.71 -24.90
C GLY A 92 -4.06 -5.38 -24.06
N ALA A 93 -3.90 -5.40 -22.74
CA ALA A 93 -4.89 -5.89 -21.79
C ALA A 93 -5.40 -4.73 -20.91
N ASP A 94 -6.37 -5.01 -20.02
CA ASP A 94 -6.93 -4.01 -19.10
C ASP A 94 -6.92 -4.50 -17.64
N LEU A 95 -6.86 -3.55 -16.72
CA LEU A 95 -6.84 -3.72 -15.28
C LEU A 95 -8.11 -3.08 -14.70
N ASP A 96 -9.24 -3.78 -14.84
CA ASP A 96 -10.49 -3.46 -14.13
C ASP A 96 -10.30 -3.59 -12.59
#